data_AF-A0A963GGZ7-F1
#
_entry.id   AF-A0A963GGZ7-F1
#
_cell.length_a   1.000
_cell.length_b   1.000
_cell.length_c   1.000
_cell.angle_alpha   90.00
_cell.angle_beta   90.00
_cell.angle_gamma   90.00
#
_symmetry.space_group_name_H-M   'P 1'
#
loop_
_entity.id
_entity.type
_entity.pdbx_description
1 polymer ?
#
loop_
_entity_poly.entity_id
_entity_poly.type
_entity_poly.pdbx_seq_one_letter_code
_entity_poly.pdbx_strand_id
1 'polypeptide(L)'
;MSSLAALRNLALALACGLLAGFAQANSYEAKLPPELTSSPRMCDYAPCADVIPGADSFSERKGQPSYVEAYKTVDGQKKLLGYVMLSTDITDIPAYSGKPVVTLIGMDTSGHFAGVKVLKHSEPILLLGIPEEALIEFNNQYLGKFVGDNIEIGRSRPEENIIGLDAITGATVTVIAQNQVMMLSGGEIAKQVGILKPTIRPQAKFIDTKSAPNWQQLVEEGSVKRLIVSAEEVGLPHRDKPYIDMWFGYLNQPTVGRAILGDGPYNSLMSRLKEGDHALFMIRTDGVESFKGSGFVRGGIYDRVQVRQERDAFTFRDTDYYNLYGIAAPGAPAFNESAIFIVRSKAFSAAYPWKLVFLANKMDKATGAKTFANFDTEYWLPAAYMEGGRPTVVKPDPVWLKIWKDRIVSIVAFTALLVAIAVVYA
;
A
#
# COMPACT_ATOMS: atom_id res chain seq x y z
N MET A 1 -44.41 54.27 1.25
CA MET A 1 -44.18 52.87 1.69
C MET A 1 -43.95 51.89 0.52
N SER A 2 -43.37 52.29 -0.63
CA SER A 2 -43.19 51.33 -1.76
C SER A 2 -41.76 51.22 -2.31
N SER A 3 -40.85 52.10 -1.92
CA SER A 3 -39.46 52.10 -2.42
C SER A 3 -38.50 51.24 -1.57
N LEU A 4 -38.75 51.09 -0.27
CA LEU A 4 -37.93 50.27 0.64
C LEU A 4 -38.18 48.75 0.47
N ALA A 5 -39.37 48.35 0.05
CA ALA A 5 -39.70 46.94 -0.18
C ALA A 5 -39.07 46.39 -1.48
N ALA A 6 -38.95 47.23 -2.51
CA ALA A 6 -38.33 46.85 -3.78
C ALA A 6 -36.81 46.63 -3.65
N LEU A 7 -36.13 47.49 -2.87
CA LEU A 7 -34.70 47.34 -2.57
C LEU A 7 -34.39 46.10 -1.70
N ARG A 8 -35.28 45.72 -0.78
CA ARG A 8 -35.10 44.52 0.05
C ARG A 8 -35.24 43.23 -0.75
N ASN A 9 -36.14 43.21 -1.74
CA ASN A 9 -36.32 42.04 -2.61
C ASN A 9 -35.20 41.90 -3.65
N LEU A 10 -34.60 43.02 -4.11
CA LEU A 10 -33.42 42.97 -4.97
C LEU A 10 -32.17 42.45 -4.23
N ALA A 11 -32.01 42.84 -2.96
CA ALA A 11 -30.91 42.36 -2.11
C ALA A 11 -31.06 40.86 -1.76
N LEU A 12 -32.29 40.36 -1.56
CA LEU A 12 -32.54 38.93 -1.35
C LEU A 12 -32.32 38.10 -2.63
N ALA A 13 -32.67 38.64 -3.80
CA ALA A 13 -32.43 37.99 -5.09
C ALA A 13 -30.92 37.95 -5.46
N LEU A 14 -30.15 38.99 -5.11
CA LEU A 14 -28.68 38.96 -5.26
C LEU A 14 -28.01 38.02 -4.24
N ALA A 15 -28.55 37.92 -3.02
CA ALA A 15 -28.03 36.99 -2.01
C ALA A 15 -28.32 35.51 -2.36
N CYS A 16 -29.47 35.21 -2.98
CA CYS A 16 -29.76 33.87 -3.48
C CYS A 16 -29.04 33.54 -4.81
N GLY A 17 -28.66 34.54 -5.61
CA GLY A 17 -27.85 34.36 -6.82
C GLY A 17 -26.38 34.04 -6.55
N LEU A 18 -25.85 34.42 -5.38
CA LEU A 18 -24.46 34.17 -4.96
C LEU A 18 -24.26 32.86 -4.18
N LEU A 19 -25.32 32.10 -3.92
CA LEU A 19 -25.25 30.73 -3.38
C LEU A 19 -25.39 29.64 -4.45
N ALA A 20 -25.60 30.02 -5.71
CA ALA A 20 -25.59 29.11 -6.85
C ALA A 20 -24.15 28.89 -7.34
N GLY A 21 -23.38 28.06 -6.62
CA GLY A 21 -21.98 27.86 -6.99
C GLY A 21 -21.14 26.87 -6.19
N PHE A 22 -21.73 25.96 -5.42
CA PHE A 22 -21.05 24.73 -5.02
C PHE A 22 -21.96 23.55 -5.30
N ALA A 23 -22.29 23.36 -6.59
CA ALA A 23 -22.59 22.01 -7.03
C ALA A 23 -21.30 21.22 -6.80
N GLN A 24 -21.28 20.39 -5.75
CA GLN A 24 -20.34 19.26 -5.68
C GLN A 24 -20.54 18.51 -6.99
N ALA A 25 -19.64 18.74 -7.95
CA ALA A 25 -19.63 17.99 -9.17
C ALA A 25 -19.35 16.54 -8.76
N ASN A 26 -20.40 15.72 -8.77
CA ASN A 26 -20.30 14.30 -8.44
C ASN A 26 -19.21 13.70 -9.34
N SER A 27 -18.17 13.14 -8.73
CA SER A 27 -17.01 12.62 -9.46
C SER A 27 -17.30 11.24 -10.07
N TYR A 28 -18.48 10.67 -9.80
CA TYR A 28 -18.96 9.44 -10.42
C TYR A 28 -19.16 9.61 -11.93
N GLU A 29 -18.41 8.83 -12.71
CA GLU A 29 -18.39 8.85 -14.18
C GLU A 29 -18.24 10.26 -14.79
N ALA A 30 -17.57 11.16 -14.07
CA ALA A 30 -17.28 12.51 -14.55
C ALA A 30 -16.56 12.46 -15.92
N LYS A 31 -16.94 13.38 -16.81
CA LYS A 31 -16.29 13.54 -18.11
C LYS A 31 -15.06 14.44 -17.92
N LEU A 32 -13.88 13.84 -17.97
CA LEU A 32 -12.62 14.56 -17.89
C LEU A 32 -12.22 15.09 -19.29
N PRO A 33 -11.66 16.30 -19.38
CA PRO A 33 -11.15 16.82 -20.65
C PRO A 33 -9.98 15.96 -21.16
N PRO A 34 -9.90 15.62 -22.46
CA PRO A 34 -8.79 14.85 -23.04
C PRO A 34 -7.40 15.48 -22.79
N GLU A 35 -7.36 16.80 -22.68
CA GLU A 35 -6.17 17.60 -22.41
C GLU A 35 -5.59 17.33 -21.02
N LEU A 36 -6.39 16.82 -20.07
CA LEU A 36 -5.90 16.48 -18.73
C LEU A 36 -4.69 15.53 -18.79
N THR A 37 -4.73 14.54 -19.68
CA THR A 37 -3.66 13.54 -19.83
C THR A 37 -2.57 13.91 -20.83
N SER A 38 -2.82 14.87 -21.73
CA SER A 38 -1.93 15.14 -22.87
C SER A 38 -1.32 16.56 -22.87
N SER A 39 -1.96 17.52 -22.22
CA SER A 39 -1.49 18.91 -22.18
C SER A 39 -0.22 19.03 -21.32
N PRO A 40 0.81 19.73 -21.79
CA PRO A 40 1.91 20.19 -20.95
C PRO A 40 1.44 21.05 -19.78
N ARG A 41 0.34 21.79 -19.92
CA ARG A 41 -0.26 22.60 -18.85
C ARG A 41 -1.46 21.90 -18.22
N MET A 42 -1.23 20.80 -17.51
CA MET A 42 -2.27 20.01 -16.84
C MET A 42 -3.20 20.85 -15.96
N CYS A 43 -2.64 21.81 -15.23
CA CYS A 43 -3.38 22.63 -14.26
C CYS A 43 -4.32 23.67 -14.88
N ASP A 44 -4.31 23.84 -16.20
CA ASP A 44 -5.37 24.59 -16.90
C ASP A 44 -6.68 23.78 -16.99
N TYR A 45 -6.56 22.44 -16.89
CA TYR A 45 -7.66 21.49 -17.08
C TYR A 45 -7.98 20.70 -15.80
N ALA A 46 -7.30 21.00 -14.69
CA ALA A 46 -7.47 20.38 -13.39
C ALA A 46 -7.44 21.44 -12.27
N PRO A 47 -8.21 21.27 -11.19
CA PRO A 47 -8.25 22.21 -10.08
C PRO A 47 -7.02 22.07 -9.16
N CYS A 48 -5.82 22.35 -9.67
CA CYS A 48 -4.56 22.17 -8.94
C CYS A 48 -4.44 23.04 -7.67
N ALA A 49 -5.10 24.20 -7.65
CA ALA A 49 -5.14 25.07 -6.46
C ALA A 49 -5.86 24.42 -5.27
N ASP A 50 -6.76 23.47 -5.52
CA ASP A 50 -7.48 22.76 -4.46
C ASP A 50 -6.59 21.77 -3.71
N VAL A 51 -5.52 21.28 -4.35
CA VAL A 51 -4.58 20.31 -3.76
C VAL A 51 -3.27 20.93 -3.28
N ILE A 52 -2.97 22.17 -3.66
CA ILE A 52 -1.93 23.01 -3.06
C ILE A 52 -2.54 24.36 -2.67
N PRO A 53 -3.20 24.45 -1.50
CA PRO A 53 -3.81 25.68 -1.04
C PRO A 53 -2.80 26.84 -0.99
N GLY A 54 -3.17 27.96 -1.61
CA GLY A 54 -2.34 29.17 -1.66
C GLY A 54 -1.36 29.27 -2.83
N ALA A 55 -1.34 28.28 -3.74
CA ALA A 55 -0.66 28.43 -5.02
C ALA A 55 -1.44 29.37 -5.96
N ASP A 56 -0.72 30.22 -6.70
CA ASP A 56 -1.26 31.15 -7.69
C ASP A 56 -0.79 30.87 -9.11
N SER A 57 0.21 29.99 -9.28
CA SER A 57 0.76 29.63 -10.57
C SER A 57 1.35 28.22 -10.56
N PHE A 58 1.35 27.59 -11.73
CA PHE A 58 1.77 26.20 -11.91
C PHE A 58 2.72 26.09 -13.11
N SER A 59 3.68 25.17 -13.05
CA SER A 59 4.55 24.89 -14.20
C SER A 59 3.84 24.06 -15.27
N GLU A 60 4.50 23.92 -16.43
CA GLU A 60 4.24 22.76 -17.28
C GLU A 60 4.65 21.46 -16.58
N ARG A 61 4.16 20.34 -17.10
CA ARG A 61 4.55 18.99 -16.69
C ARG A 61 6.07 18.84 -16.78
N LYS A 62 6.65 18.29 -15.73
CA LYS A 62 8.05 17.95 -15.59
C LYS A 62 8.19 16.48 -15.26
N GLY A 63 9.34 15.91 -15.60
CA GLY A 63 9.71 14.61 -15.08
C GLY A 63 9.09 13.39 -15.77
N GLN A 64 9.55 12.21 -15.35
CA GLN A 64 9.02 10.92 -15.79
C GLN A 64 9.04 9.92 -14.62
N PRO A 65 7.88 9.54 -14.04
CA PRO A 65 6.53 9.99 -14.39
C PRO A 65 6.32 11.49 -14.12
N SER A 66 5.30 12.08 -14.75
CA SER A 66 5.15 13.54 -14.79
C SER A 66 4.51 14.13 -13.53
N TYR A 67 4.98 15.31 -13.13
CA TYR A 67 4.40 16.15 -12.07
C TYR A 67 4.40 17.63 -12.50
N VAL A 68 3.74 18.48 -11.74
CA VAL A 68 3.69 19.93 -11.91
C VAL A 68 4.17 20.60 -10.64
N GLU A 69 4.99 21.64 -10.74
CA GLU A 69 5.36 22.47 -9.59
C GLU A 69 4.31 23.56 -9.34
N ALA A 70 3.95 23.76 -8.08
CA ALA A 70 3.02 24.78 -7.63
C ALA A 70 3.77 25.92 -6.94
N TYR A 71 3.43 27.15 -7.30
CA TYR A 71 4.13 28.36 -6.85
C TYR A 71 3.18 29.36 -6.22
N LYS A 72 3.74 30.18 -5.33
CA LYS A 72 3.10 31.40 -4.82
C LYS A 72 4.02 32.59 -5.08
N THR A 73 3.44 33.68 -5.54
CA THR A 73 4.11 34.95 -5.72
C THR A 73 4.20 35.66 -4.37
N VAL A 74 5.42 35.84 -3.86
CA VAL A 74 5.71 36.58 -2.63
C VAL A 74 6.71 37.66 -3.00
N ASP A 75 6.34 38.92 -2.78
CA ASP A 75 7.16 40.10 -3.11
C ASP A 75 7.66 40.11 -4.58
N GLY A 76 6.80 39.66 -5.50
CA GLY A 76 7.12 39.56 -6.93
C GLY A 76 8.01 38.38 -7.32
N GLN A 77 8.43 37.54 -6.36
CA GLN A 77 9.23 36.34 -6.61
C GLN A 77 8.38 35.06 -6.49
N LYS A 78 8.65 34.08 -7.36
CA LYS A 78 8.00 32.77 -7.29
C LYS A 78 8.64 31.91 -6.21
N LYS A 79 7.87 31.60 -5.17
CA LYS A 79 8.23 30.63 -4.13
C LYS A 79 7.58 29.28 -4.44
N LEU A 80 8.38 28.22 -4.55
CA LEU A 80 7.87 26.86 -4.70
C LEU A 80 7.12 26.44 -3.42
N LEU A 81 5.87 26.02 -3.57
CA LEU A 81 5.04 25.49 -2.48
C LEU A 81 5.00 23.96 -2.45
N GLY A 82 5.11 23.32 -3.61
CA GLY A 82 5.04 21.87 -3.69
C GLY A 82 4.84 21.36 -5.11
N TYR A 83 4.32 20.15 -5.20
CA TYR A 83 4.19 19.36 -6.41
C TYR A 83 2.76 18.82 -6.53
N VAL A 84 2.22 18.85 -7.73
CA VAL A 84 0.92 18.28 -8.09
C VAL A 84 1.14 17.14 -9.06
N MET A 85 0.47 16.03 -8.85
CA MET A 85 0.53 14.86 -9.70
C MET A 85 -0.87 14.29 -9.93
N LEU A 86 -1.10 13.80 -11.15
CA LEU A 86 -2.31 13.08 -11.51
C LEU A 86 -2.00 11.58 -11.46
N SER A 87 -2.82 10.82 -10.73
CA SER A 87 -2.58 9.40 -10.46
C SER A 87 -2.31 8.59 -11.74
N THR A 88 -3.09 8.85 -12.80
CA THR A 88 -3.02 8.13 -14.07
C THR A 88 -1.76 8.40 -14.89
N ASP A 89 -0.97 9.42 -14.57
CA ASP A 89 0.34 9.64 -15.20
C ASP A 89 1.44 8.78 -14.56
N ILE A 90 1.13 8.16 -13.41
CA ILE A 90 2.08 7.38 -12.62
C ILE A 90 1.67 5.91 -12.59
N THR A 91 0.37 5.64 -12.45
CA THR A 91 -0.15 4.28 -12.34
C THR A 91 -1.58 4.15 -12.83
N ASP A 92 -1.93 2.97 -13.33
CA ASP A 92 -3.24 2.60 -13.84
C ASP A 92 -3.93 1.55 -12.95
N ILE A 93 -3.63 1.53 -11.65
CA ILE A 93 -4.21 0.55 -10.71
C ILE A 93 -5.74 0.62 -10.76
N PRO A 94 -6.43 -0.47 -11.15
CA PRO A 94 -7.88 -0.50 -11.17
C PRO A 94 -8.42 -0.62 -9.74
N ALA A 95 -9.55 0.03 -9.48
CA ALA A 95 -10.34 -0.16 -8.27
C ALA A 95 -11.41 -1.25 -8.51
N TYR A 96 -12.47 -1.30 -7.68
CA TYR A 96 -13.47 -2.37 -7.74
C TYR A 96 -14.19 -2.43 -9.09
N SER A 97 -14.40 -1.28 -9.72
CA SER A 97 -15.04 -1.20 -11.05
C SER A 97 -14.18 -1.73 -12.21
N GLY A 98 -12.92 -2.11 -11.96
CA GLY A 98 -11.95 -2.43 -13.00
C GLY A 98 -11.38 -1.19 -13.71
N LYS A 99 -11.75 0.02 -13.27
CA LYS A 99 -11.21 1.29 -13.77
C LYS A 99 -10.42 2.01 -12.65
N PRO A 100 -9.40 2.82 -12.98
CA PRO A 100 -8.70 3.63 -12.00
C PRO A 100 -9.60 4.71 -11.37
N VAL A 101 -9.34 5.04 -10.11
CA VAL A 101 -9.83 6.27 -9.47
C VAL A 101 -8.88 7.40 -9.86
N VAL A 102 -9.33 8.29 -10.72
CA VAL A 102 -8.52 9.42 -11.21
C VAL A 102 -8.43 10.45 -10.10
N THR A 103 -7.23 10.61 -9.53
CA THR A 103 -6.98 11.40 -8.33
C THR A 103 -5.90 12.43 -8.60
N LEU A 104 -6.19 13.69 -8.27
CA LEU A 104 -5.22 14.77 -8.22
C LEU A 104 -4.62 14.81 -6.81
N ILE A 105 -3.29 14.78 -6.72
CA ILE A 105 -2.57 14.65 -5.47
C ILE A 105 -1.59 15.82 -5.36
N GLY A 106 -1.67 16.55 -4.25
CA GLY A 106 -0.75 17.62 -3.88
C GLY A 106 0.20 17.17 -2.77
N MET A 107 1.48 17.50 -2.92
CA MET A 107 2.53 17.22 -1.94
C MET A 107 3.36 18.49 -1.72
N ASP A 108 3.63 18.85 -0.48
CA ASP A 108 4.48 20.00 -0.17
C ASP A 108 5.98 19.71 -0.46
N THR A 109 6.83 20.74 -0.34
CA THR A 109 8.28 20.61 -0.55
C THR A 109 8.99 19.76 0.51
N SER A 110 8.32 19.43 1.62
CA SER A 110 8.84 18.55 2.67
C SER A 110 8.36 17.10 2.51
N GLY A 111 7.53 16.82 1.52
CA GLY A 111 7.01 15.47 1.23
C GLY A 111 5.74 15.09 1.97
N HIS A 112 5.00 16.05 2.53
CA HIS A 112 3.70 15.77 3.16
C HIS A 112 2.57 15.97 2.15
N PHE A 113 1.54 15.12 2.22
CA PHE A 113 0.35 15.31 1.39
C PHE A 113 -0.36 16.61 1.80
N ALA A 114 -0.48 17.54 0.86
CA ALA A 114 -1.06 18.87 1.06
C ALA A 114 -2.53 18.94 0.64
N GLY A 115 -2.97 18.03 -0.23
CA GLY A 115 -4.33 17.97 -0.73
C GLY A 115 -4.58 16.76 -1.62
N VAL A 116 -5.82 16.27 -1.63
CA VAL A 116 -6.23 15.13 -2.45
C VAL A 116 -7.60 15.42 -3.04
N LYS A 117 -7.78 15.22 -4.34
CA LYS A 117 -9.06 15.42 -5.01
C LYS A 117 -9.35 14.33 -6.01
N VAL A 118 -10.43 13.58 -5.81
CA VAL A 118 -10.94 12.65 -6.80
C VAL A 118 -11.57 13.45 -7.94
N LEU A 119 -11.04 13.28 -9.15
CA LEU A 119 -11.55 13.91 -10.36
C LEU A 119 -12.59 13.02 -11.06
N LYS A 120 -12.38 11.71 -11.00
CA LYS A 120 -13.30 10.72 -11.56
C LYS A 120 -13.18 9.38 -10.85
N HIS A 121 -14.30 8.72 -10.58
CA HIS A 121 -14.33 7.29 -10.27
C HIS A 121 -15.52 6.61 -10.98
N SER A 122 -15.51 5.28 -10.98
CA SER A 122 -16.56 4.45 -11.58
C SER A 122 -17.09 3.40 -10.59
N GLU A 123 -16.93 3.64 -9.29
CA GLU A 123 -17.15 2.64 -8.24
C GLU A 123 -18.66 2.45 -7.97
N PRO A 124 -19.26 1.31 -8.39
CA PRO A 124 -20.70 1.11 -8.27
C PRO A 124 -21.16 0.95 -6.82
N ILE A 125 -20.28 0.50 -5.91
CA ILE A 125 -20.62 0.31 -4.50
C ILE A 125 -20.97 1.64 -3.81
N LEU A 126 -20.42 2.76 -4.32
CA LEU A 126 -20.72 4.11 -3.84
C LEU A 126 -22.09 4.62 -4.32
N LEU A 127 -22.79 3.87 -5.19
CA LEU A 127 -24.15 4.18 -5.61
C LEU A 127 -25.21 3.33 -4.90
N LEU A 128 -24.80 2.24 -4.26
CA LEU A 128 -25.70 1.21 -3.72
C LEU A 128 -25.79 1.22 -2.18
N GLY A 129 -25.23 2.24 -1.52
CA GLY A 129 -25.41 2.44 -0.08
C GLY A 129 -24.27 3.16 0.66
N ILE A 130 -23.13 3.42 0.02
CA ILE A 130 -22.01 4.14 0.62
C ILE A 130 -21.92 5.54 -0.02
N PRO A 131 -22.05 6.65 0.72
CA PRO A 131 -21.94 8.00 0.15
C PRO A 131 -20.56 8.25 -0.48
N GLU A 132 -20.51 9.07 -1.54
CA GLU A 132 -19.25 9.49 -2.18
C GLU A 132 -18.33 10.21 -1.18
N GLU A 133 -18.92 10.91 -0.22
CA GLU A 133 -18.24 11.56 0.90
C GLU A 133 -17.33 10.59 1.68
N ALA A 134 -17.67 9.30 1.77
CA ALA A 134 -16.82 8.31 2.42
C ALA A 134 -15.46 8.14 1.71
N LEU A 135 -15.43 8.23 0.37
CA LEU A 135 -14.20 8.21 -0.41
C LEU A 135 -13.39 9.50 -0.22
N ILE A 136 -14.07 10.63 -0.08
CA ILE A 136 -13.42 11.92 0.22
C ILE A 136 -12.79 11.87 1.62
N GLU A 137 -13.53 11.43 2.63
CA GLU A 137 -13.05 11.26 4.01
C GLU A 137 -11.88 10.29 4.09
N PHE A 138 -11.94 9.17 3.37
CA PHE A 138 -10.82 8.23 3.24
C PHE A 138 -9.54 8.92 2.71
N ASN A 139 -9.65 9.67 1.61
CA ASN A 139 -8.52 10.38 1.03
C ASN A 139 -8.01 11.53 1.92
N ASN A 140 -8.88 12.16 2.70
CA ASN A 140 -8.47 13.23 3.62
C ASN A 140 -7.60 12.72 4.78
N GLN A 141 -7.62 11.42 5.08
CA GLN A 141 -6.74 10.84 6.10
C GLN A 141 -5.24 10.97 5.73
N TYR A 142 -4.89 11.16 4.44
CA TYR A 142 -3.50 11.34 4.02
C TYR A 142 -2.94 12.73 4.35
N LEU A 143 -3.80 13.74 4.51
CA LEU A 143 -3.37 15.13 4.68
C LEU A 143 -2.42 15.27 5.87
N GLY A 144 -1.28 15.93 5.61
CA GLY A 144 -0.21 16.13 6.58
C GLY A 144 0.65 14.90 6.91
N LYS A 145 0.37 13.72 6.35
CA LYS A 145 1.24 12.53 6.50
C LYS A 145 2.42 12.62 5.53
N PHE A 146 3.57 12.14 5.97
CA PHE A 146 4.76 12.13 5.13
C PHE A 146 4.69 10.95 4.15
N VAL A 147 5.03 11.21 2.90
CA VAL A 147 5.00 10.22 1.81
C VAL A 147 5.98 9.05 2.02
N GLY A 148 7.00 9.25 2.85
CA GLY A 148 7.94 8.19 3.25
C GLY A 148 7.49 7.39 4.46
N ASP A 149 6.35 7.71 5.08
CA ASP A 149 5.81 6.95 6.20
C ASP A 149 5.28 5.59 5.72
N ASN A 150 5.27 4.63 6.64
CA ASN A 150 4.68 3.32 6.38
C ASN A 150 3.17 3.37 6.66
N ILE A 151 2.36 3.56 5.60
CA ILE A 151 0.91 3.72 5.68
C ILE A 151 0.19 2.44 5.23
N GLU A 152 -0.78 2.00 6.02
CA GLU A 152 -1.55 0.76 5.80
C GLU A 152 -3.05 0.94 6.03
N ILE A 153 -3.86 0.15 5.33
CA ILE A 153 -5.28 0.01 5.65
C ILE A 153 -5.45 -0.86 6.89
N GLY A 154 -6.26 -0.41 7.84
CA GLY A 154 -6.51 -1.09 9.11
C GLY A 154 -5.86 -0.38 10.28
N ARG A 155 -5.67 -1.10 11.39
CA ARG A 155 -5.18 -0.52 12.64
C ARG A 155 -3.70 -0.13 12.56
N SER A 156 -3.37 1.02 13.13
CA SER A 156 -1.99 1.45 13.37
C SER A 156 -1.23 0.44 14.23
N ARG A 157 0.06 0.24 13.92
CA ARG A 157 1.01 -0.57 14.70
C ARG A 157 2.24 0.28 15.01
N PRO A 158 2.19 1.15 16.03
CA PRO A 158 3.28 2.08 16.34
C PRO A 158 4.61 1.38 16.62
N GLU A 159 4.57 0.19 17.22
CA GLU A 159 5.73 -0.66 17.49
C GLU A 159 6.52 -1.05 16.23
N GLU A 160 5.84 -1.13 15.07
CA GLU A 160 6.42 -1.38 13.76
C GLU A 160 6.59 -0.10 12.92
N ASN A 161 6.31 1.08 13.50
CA ASN A 161 6.22 2.38 12.81
C ASN A 161 5.20 2.38 11.65
N ILE A 162 4.04 1.74 11.84
CA ILE A 162 2.97 1.66 10.84
C ILE A 162 1.82 2.60 11.22
N ILE A 163 1.49 3.50 10.30
CA ILE A 163 0.34 4.40 10.38
C ILE A 163 -0.86 3.70 9.72
N GLY A 164 -1.90 3.43 10.49
CA GLY A 164 -3.15 2.86 9.99
C GLY A 164 -4.09 3.91 9.42
N LEU A 165 -4.88 3.51 8.44
CA LEU A 165 -5.99 4.26 7.87
C LEU A 165 -7.29 3.49 8.04
N ASP A 166 -8.34 4.22 8.40
CA ASP A 166 -9.68 3.67 8.46
C ASP A 166 -10.16 3.34 7.05
N ALA A 167 -10.71 2.14 6.88
CA ALA A 167 -11.26 1.70 5.61
C ALA A 167 -12.74 2.06 5.46
N ILE A 168 -13.24 1.94 4.24
CA ILE A 168 -14.67 2.06 3.94
C ILE A 168 -15.29 0.67 3.99
N THR A 169 -16.23 0.46 4.91
CA THR A 169 -16.94 -0.82 5.04
C THR A 169 -17.64 -1.18 3.73
N GLY A 170 -17.31 -2.34 3.15
CA GLY A 170 -17.89 -2.81 1.89
C GLY A 170 -17.18 -2.32 0.62
N ALA A 171 -16.22 -1.39 0.72
CA ALA A 171 -15.43 -0.90 -0.41
C ALA A 171 -13.94 -1.23 -0.27
N THR A 172 -13.64 -2.46 0.19
CA THR A 172 -12.29 -2.97 0.46
C THR A 172 -11.33 -2.79 -0.73
N VAL A 173 -11.76 -3.26 -1.90
CA VAL A 173 -10.94 -3.23 -3.13
C VAL A 173 -10.60 -1.79 -3.50
N THR A 174 -11.58 -0.88 -3.39
CA THR A 174 -11.42 0.54 -3.68
C THR A 174 -10.39 1.20 -2.77
N VAL A 175 -10.48 1.01 -1.45
CA VAL A 175 -9.56 1.67 -0.51
C VAL A 175 -8.13 1.11 -0.56
N ILE A 176 -7.99 -0.18 -0.85
CA ILE A 176 -6.66 -0.79 -1.07
C ILE A 176 -6.04 -0.19 -2.32
N ALA A 177 -6.76 -0.19 -3.45
CA ALA A 177 -6.30 0.39 -4.70
C ALA A 177 -5.92 1.86 -4.51
N GLN A 178 -6.76 2.62 -3.81
CA GLN A 178 -6.51 4.03 -3.56
C GLN A 178 -5.30 4.28 -2.66
N ASN A 179 -5.07 3.48 -1.61
CA ASN A 179 -3.84 3.56 -0.82
C ASN A 179 -2.59 3.33 -1.66
N GLN A 180 -2.64 2.37 -2.58
CA GLN A 180 -1.51 2.16 -3.48
C GLN A 180 -1.30 3.31 -4.45
N VAL A 181 -2.37 3.86 -5.02
CA VAL A 181 -2.30 5.05 -5.88
C VAL A 181 -1.63 6.19 -5.11
N MET A 182 -2.09 6.50 -3.90
CA MET A 182 -1.55 7.58 -3.08
C MET A 182 -0.06 7.38 -2.77
N MET A 183 0.32 6.19 -2.28
CA MET A 183 1.69 5.91 -1.84
C MET A 183 2.67 5.77 -3.02
N LEU A 184 2.26 5.14 -4.13
CA LEU A 184 3.10 5.05 -5.33
C LEU A 184 3.25 6.42 -6.00
N SER A 185 2.15 7.15 -6.17
CA SER A 185 2.20 8.47 -6.82
C SER A 185 3.05 9.45 -6.05
N GLY A 186 2.80 9.59 -4.74
CA GLY A 186 3.63 10.44 -3.89
C GLY A 186 5.09 9.96 -3.87
N GLY A 187 5.31 8.66 -3.68
CA GLY A 187 6.65 8.08 -3.53
C GLY A 187 7.54 8.26 -4.75
N GLU A 188 7.01 8.05 -5.96
CA GLU A 188 7.77 8.22 -7.21
C GLU A 188 8.13 9.69 -7.45
N ILE A 189 7.21 10.62 -7.23
CA ILE A 189 7.52 12.05 -7.39
C ILE A 189 8.48 12.52 -6.30
N ALA A 190 8.30 12.11 -5.05
CA ALA A 190 9.20 12.45 -3.95
C ALA A 190 10.63 11.95 -4.18
N LYS A 191 10.82 10.78 -4.80
CA LYS A 191 12.14 10.29 -5.23
C LYS A 191 12.74 11.18 -6.31
N GLN A 192 11.93 11.58 -7.29
CA GLN A 192 12.40 12.36 -8.43
C GLN A 192 12.83 13.78 -8.06
N VAL A 193 12.14 14.41 -7.12
CA VAL A 193 12.44 15.77 -6.62
C VAL A 193 13.43 15.79 -5.45
N GLY A 194 13.95 14.63 -5.06
CA GLY A 194 15.01 14.49 -4.05
C GLY A 194 14.56 14.51 -2.59
N ILE A 195 13.25 14.48 -2.31
CA ILE A 195 12.69 14.36 -0.96
C ILE A 195 12.97 12.96 -0.39
N LEU A 196 12.73 11.92 -1.19
CA LEU A 196 13.05 10.54 -0.83
C LEU A 196 14.32 10.08 -1.56
N LYS A 197 15.21 9.42 -0.83
CA LYS A 197 16.31 8.69 -1.47
C LYS A 197 15.77 7.43 -2.15
N PRO A 198 16.11 7.16 -3.43
CA PRO A 198 15.81 5.88 -4.05
C PRO A 198 16.44 4.73 -3.25
N THR A 199 15.63 3.74 -2.85
CA THR A 199 16.20 2.52 -2.27
C THR A 199 16.66 1.63 -3.40
N ILE A 200 17.98 1.46 -3.54
CA ILE A 200 18.55 0.48 -4.47
C ILE A 200 18.77 -0.81 -3.68
N ARG A 201 18.01 -1.86 -4.00
CA ARG A 201 18.21 -3.19 -3.42
C ARG A 201 18.94 -4.07 -4.45
N PRO A 202 20.23 -4.40 -4.23
CA PRO A 202 20.92 -5.39 -5.03
C PRO A 202 20.10 -6.66 -5.19
N GLN A 203 20.02 -7.17 -6.42
CA GLN A 203 19.29 -8.39 -6.71
C GLN A 203 20.07 -9.61 -6.20
N ALA A 204 19.34 -10.64 -5.78
CA ALA A 204 19.95 -11.88 -5.33
C ALA A 204 20.69 -12.57 -6.48
N LYS A 205 21.88 -13.08 -6.18
CA LYS A 205 22.62 -14.01 -7.05
C LYS A 205 22.43 -15.41 -6.48
N PHE A 206 21.78 -16.28 -7.25
CA PHE A 206 21.39 -17.59 -6.76
C PHE A 206 22.46 -18.65 -6.97
N ILE A 207 22.66 -19.47 -5.94
CA ILE A 207 23.42 -20.71 -6.04
C ILE A 207 22.44 -21.84 -6.36
N ASP A 208 22.70 -22.59 -7.42
CA ASP A 208 21.97 -23.82 -7.72
C ASP A 208 22.69 -25.02 -7.08
N THR A 209 22.18 -25.45 -5.92
CA THR A 209 22.79 -26.55 -5.14
C THR A 209 22.58 -27.93 -5.79
N LYS A 210 21.73 -28.03 -6.82
CA LYS A 210 21.29 -29.29 -7.44
C LYS A 210 20.64 -30.30 -6.49
N SER A 211 20.36 -29.92 -5.25
CA SER A 211 19.61 -30.74 -4.31
C SER A 211 18.12 -30.75 -4.68
N ALA A 212 17.40 -31.78 -4.21
CA ALA A 212 15.96 -31.93 -4.40
C ALA A 212 15.29 -32.07 -3.02
N PRO A 213 15.22 -30.99 -2.22
CA PRO A 213 14.66 -31.05 -0.89
C PRO A 213 13.16 -31.42 -0.93
N ASN A 214 12.73 -32.23 0.03
CA ASN A 214 11.32 -32.53 0.23
C ASN A 214 10.59 -31.36 0.94
N TRP A 215 9.26 -31.45 1.06
CA TRP A 215 8.47 -30.37 1.65
C TRP A 215 8.88 -30.04 3.09
N GLN A 216 9.15 -31.05 3.91
CA GLN A 216 9.56 -30.85 5.30
C GLN A 216 10.90 -30.10 5.38
N GLN A 217 11.89 -30.49 4.57
CA GLN A 217 13.19 -29.82 4.50
C GLN A 217 13.05 -28.35 4.07
N LEU A 218 12.22 -28.08 3.06
CA LEU A 218 11.93 -26.72 2.60
C LEU A 218 11.30 -25.84 3.70
N VAL A 219 10.46 -26.42 4.56
CA VAL A 219 9.86 -25.72 5.70
C VAL A 219 10.88 -25.47 6.81
N GLU A 220 11.67 -26.50 7.17
CA GLU A 220 12.68 -26.43 8.23
C GLU A 220 13.78 -25.41 7.91
N GLU A 221 14.23 -25.35 6.66
CA GLU A 221 15.24 -24.37 6.23
C GLU A 221 14.67 -22.96 5.97
N GLY A 222 13.34 -22.83 5.90
CA GLY A 222 12.64 -21.56 5.69
C GLY A 222 12.44 -21.14 4.22
N SER A 223 12.71 -22.02 3.25
CA SER A 223 12.36 -21.84 1.83
C SER A 223 10.85 -21.82 1.58
N VAL A 224 10.09 -22.43 2.50
CA VAL A 224 8.63 -22.44 2.54
C VAL A 224 8.18 -21.97 3.92
N LYS A 225 7.24 -21.02 3.94
CA LYS A 225 6.70 -20.44 5.18
C LYS A 225 5.19 -20.65 5.24
N ARG A 226 4.66 -20.68 6.46
CA ARG A 226 3.24 -20.82 6.76
C ARG A 226 2.68 -19.53 7.33
N LEU A 227 1.47 -19.17 6.94
CA LEU A 227 0.66 -18.11 7.56
C LEU A 227 -0.68 -18.74 7.92
N ILE A 228 -0.97 -18.78 9.22
CA ILE A 228 -2.24 -19.27 9.76
C ILE A 228 -2.91 -18.15 10.53
N VAL A 229 -4.22 -17.98 10.31
CA VAL A 229 -5.05 -17.05 11.07
C VAL A 229 -6.23 -17.83 11.62
N SER A 230 -6.44 -17.77 12.93
CA SER A 230 -7.60 -18.35 13.62
C SER A 230 -8.86 -17.49 13.45
N ALA A 231 -10.03 -18.09 13.71
CA ALA A 231 -11.28 -17.34 13.68
C ALA A 231 -11.32 -16.25 14.77
N GLU A 232 -10.72 -16.52 15.93
CA GLU A 232 -10.73 -15.60 17.06
C GLU A 232 -9.90 -14.34 16.83
N GLU A 233 -8.79 -14.45 16.09
CA GLU A 233 -7.92 -13.32 15.75
C GLU A 233 -8.64 -12.24 14.92
N VAL A 234 -9.59 -12.67 14.09
CA VAL A 234 -10.49 -11.79 13.31
C VAL A 234 -11.80 -11.47 14.05
N GLY A 235 -11.90 -11.81 15.33
CA GLY A 235 -13.04 -11.46 16.18
C GLY A 235 -14.26 -12.37 16.01
N LEU A 236 -14.14 -13.48 15.27
CA LEU A 236 -15.19 -14.47 15.15
C LEU A 236 -15.18 -15.44 16.35
N PRO A 237 -16.28 -16.18 16.60
CA PRO A 237 -16.28 -17.28 17.56
C PRO A 237 -15.26 -18.35 17.17
N HIS A 238 -14.77 -19.11 18.16
CA HIS A 238 -13.91 -20.26 17.94
C HIS A 238 -14.58 -21.25 16.96
N ARG A 239 -13.77 -21.84 16.08
CA ARG A 239 -14.18 -22.83 15.08
C ARG A 239 -13.10 -23.89 14.96
N ASP A 240 -13.49 -25.10 14.59
CA ASP A 240 -12.54 -26.21 14.36
C ASP A 240 -11.58 -25.94 13.21
N LYS A 241 -12.00 -25.10 12.25
CA LYS A 241 -11.18 -24.69 11.11
C LYS A 241 -10.60 -23.29 11.32
N PRO A 242 -9.37 -23.03 10.87
CA PRO A 242 -8.81 -21.68 10.88
C PRO A 242 -9.62 -20.74 9.98
N TYR A 243 -9.44 -19.44 10.17
CA TYR A 243 -9.91 -18.46 9.20
C TYR A 243 -9.24 -18.70 7.85
N ILE A 244 -7.91 -18.83 7.85
CA ILE A 244 -7.12 -19.25 6.70
C ILE A 244 -5.84 -19.98 7.14
N ASP A 245 -5.40 -20.96 6.36
CA ASP A 245 -4.11 -21.63 6.51
C ASP A 245 -3.40 -21.73 5.16
N MET A 246 -2.30 -20.99 5.02
CA MET A 246 -1.57 -20.80 3.78
C MET A 246 -0.10 -21.15 3.90
N TRP A 247 0.46 -21.60 2.78
CA TRP A 247 1.90 -21.80 2.60
C TRP A 247 2.39 -21.07 1.37
N PHE A 248 3.60 -20.54 1.44
CA PHE A 248 4.15 -19.71 0.38
C PHE A 248 5.68 -19.76 0.35
N GLY A 249 6.26 -19.35 -0.78
CA GLY A 249 7.70 -19.25 -0.95
C GLY A 249 8.13 -18.68 -2.30
N TYR A 250 9.43 -18.47 -2.45
CA TYR A 250 10.03 -17.85 -3.64
C TYR A 250 10.43 -18.88 -4.69
N LEU A 251 10.07 -18.65 -5.95
CA LEU A 251 10.22 -19.64 -7.02
C LEU A 251 11.41 -19.40 -7.95
N ASN A 252 11.99 -18.20 -8.07
CA ASN A 252 13.06 -18.01 -9.05
C ASN A 252 14.39 -18.63 -8.60
N GLN A 253 14.54 -18.98 -7.31
CA GLN A 253 15.74 -19.67 -6.86
C GLN A 253 15.73 -21.10 -7.45
N PRO A 254 16.78 -21.55 -8.16
CA PRO A 254 16.69 -22.78 -8.97
C PRO A 254 16.46 -24.08 -8.21
N THR A 255 16.96 -24.22 -6.98
CA THR A 255 16.77 -25.41 -6.15
C THR A 255 15.33 -25.47 -5.62
N VAL A 256 14.88 -24.41 -4.96
CA VAL A 256 13.53 -24.26 -4.39
C VAL A 256 12.47 -24.30 -5.50
N GLY A 257 12.67 -23.55 -6.58
CA GLY A 257 11.75 -23.49 -7.70
C GLY A 257 11.51 -24.85 -8.35
N ARG A 258 12.58 -25.63 -8.59
CA ARG A 258 12.45 -26.99 -9.13
C ARG A 258 11.89 -27.98 -8.10
N ALA A 259 12.25 -27.85 -6.82
CA ALA A 259 11.66 -28.67 -5.77
C ALA A 259 10.14 -28.48 -5.69
N ILE A 260 9.66 -27.23 -5.79
CA ILE A 260 8.22 -26.93 -5.76
C ILE A 260 7.50 -27.29 -7.05
N LEU A 261 8.04 -26.91 -8.22
CA LEU A 261 7.32 -26.99 -9.50
C LEU A 261 7.66 -28.24 -10.33
N GLY A 262 8.78 -28.89 -10.06
CA GLY A 262 9.43 -29.82 -10.99
C GLY A 262 10.17 -29.11 -12.12
N ASP A 263 11.07 -29.81 -12.80
CA ASP A 263 11.97 -29.23 -13.81
C ASP A 263 11.24 -28.57 -14.99
N GLY A 264 10.26 -29.28 -15.56
CA GLY A 264 9.51 -28.80 -16.73
C GLY A 264 8.73 -27.51 -16.45
N PRO A 265 7.79 -27.51 -15.48
CA PRO A 265 7.05 -26.31 -15.11
C PRO A 265 7.94 -25.17 -14.63
N TYR A 266 9.04 -25.45 -13.89
CA TYR A 266 10.02 -24.43 -13.50
C TYR A 266 10.65 -23.76 -14.72
N ASN A 267 11.18 -24.54 -15.67
CA ASN A 267 11.81 -23.99 -16.88
C ASN A 267 10.82 -23.17 -17.72
N SER A 268 9.55 -23.62 -17.80
CA SER A 268 8.49 -22.87 -18.50
C SER A 268 8.11 -21.57 -17.79
N LEU A 269 8.11 -21.56 -16.46
CA LEU A 269 7.89 -20.34 -15.69
C LEU A 269 9.03 -19.35 -15.92
N MET A 270 10.28 -19.78 -15.73
CA MET A 270 11.46 -18.93 -15.89
C MET A 270 11.58 -18.35 -17.31
N SER A 271 11.14 -19.07 -18.35
CA SER A 271 11.15 -18.56 -19.73
C SER A 271 10.11 -17.45 -19.99
N ARG A 272 9.13 -17.26 -19.11
CA ARG A 272 8.09 -16.24 -19.23
C ARG A 272 8.37 -15.01 -18.39
N LEU A 273 9.18 -15.14 -17.34
CA LEU A 273 9.55 -14.05 -16.46
C LEU A 273 10.50 -13.09 -17.18
N LYS A 274 10.25 -11.79 -17.01
CA LYS A 274 11.18 -10.75 -17.46
C LYS A 274 12.27 -10.53 -16.42
N GLU A 275 13.32 -9.81 -16.81
CA GLU A 275 14.33 -9.37 -15.86
C GLU A 275 13.68 -8.51 -14.75
N GLY A 276 13.91 -8.88 -13.49
CA GLY A 276 13.31 -8.23 -12.32
C GLY A 276 11.87 -8.69 -12.00
N ASP A 277 11.33 -9.69 -12.71
CA ASP A 277 10.10 -10.37 -12.28
C ASP A 277 10.43 -11.40 -11.19
N HIS A 278 9.61 -11.45 -10.16
CA HIS A 278 9.79 -12.33 -9.00
C HIS A 278 8.55 -13.20 -8.80
N ALA A 279 8.68 -14.50 -9.02
CA ALA A 279 7.58 -15.46 -8.85
C ALA A 279 7.53 -16.00 -7.42
N LEU A 280 6.34 -16.03 -6.86
CA LEU A 280 6.01 -16.52 -5.52
C LEU A 280 4.91 -17.54 -5.65
N PHE A 281 5.06 -18.72 -5.06
CA PHE A 281 3.96 -19.67 -4.98
C PHE A 281 3.15 -19.41 -3.71
N MET A 282 1.86 -19.74 -3.77
CA MET A 282 0.96 -19.73 -2.63
C MET A 282 -0.02 -20.90 -2.75
N ILE A 283 -0.26 -21.59 -1.65
CA ILE A 283 -1.31 -22.60 -1.52
C ILE A 283 -2.11 -22.38 -0.24
N ARG A 284 -3.39 -22.74 -0.27
CA ARG A 284 -4.24 -22.83 0.92
C ARG A 284 -4.55 -24.28 1.22
N THR A 285 -4.23 -24.71 2.44
CA THR A 285 -4.39 -26.10 2.88
C THR A 285 -5.66 -26.31 3.67
N ASP A 286 -6.11 -25.30 4.43
CA ASP A 286 -7.40 -25.31 5.11
C ASP A 286 -7.93 -23.88 5.34
N GLY A 287 -9.10 -23.80 5.94
CA GLY A 287 -9.74 -22.55 6.33
C GLY A 287 -11.00 -22.23 5.53
N VAL A 288 -11.80 -21.33 6.08
CA VAL A 288 -13.13 -20.97 5.57
C VAL A 288 -13.10 -19.85 4.55
N GLU A 289 -11.96 -19.19 4.39
CA GLU A 289 -11.80 -18.01 3.54
C GLU A 289 -10.74 -18.22 2.46
N SER A 290 -10.86 -17.45 1.39
CA SER A 290 -9.96 -17.48 0.23
C SER A 290 -8.91 -16.38 0.34
N PHE A 291 -7.69 -16.66 -0.13
CA PHE A 291 -6.66 -15.62 -0.29
C PHE A 291 -6.82 -14.81 -1.58
N LYS A 292 -7.65 -15.28 -2.53
CA LYS A 292 -7.95 -14.54 -3.75
C LYS A 292 -8.90 -13.37 -3.49
N GLY A 293 -9.76 -13.55 -2.50
CA GLY A 293 -10.71 -12.54 -2.01
C GLY A 293 -11.79 -12.18 -3.01
N SER A 294 -12.41 -11.01 -2.83
CA SER A 294 -13.64 -10.62 -3.54
C SER A 294 -13.40 -9.81 -4.81
N GLY A 295 -12.25 -9.15 -4.91
CA GLY A 295 -11.85 -8.36 -6.07
C GLY A 295 -11.32 -9.16 -7.25
N PHE A 296 -11.18 -10.48 -7.10
CA PHE A 296 -10.62 -11.36 -8.12
C PHE A 296 -11.60 -11.63 -9.27
N VAL A 297 -11.71 -10.65 -10.15
CA VAL A 297 -12.39 -10.72 -11.45
C VAL A 297 -11.41 -10.35 -12.57
N ARG A 298 -11.78 -10.59 -13.83
CA ARG A 298 -10.96 -10.20 -14.98
C ARG A 298 -10.72 -8.68 -14.96
N GLY A 299 -9.46 -8.26 -15.02
CA GLY A 299 -9.03 -6.86 -14.88
C GLY A 299 -9.02 -6.31 -13.44
N GLY A 300 -9.28 -7.16 -12.43
CA GLY A 300 -9.30 -6.78 -11.01
C GLY A 300 -7.97 -7.00 -10.29
N ILE A 301 -8.00 -6.85 -8.97
CA ILE A 301 -6.84 -7.06 -8.08
C ILE A 301 -7.12 -8.16 -7.07
N TYR A 302 -6.05 -8.76 -6.56
CA TYR A 302 -6.07 -9.61 -5.38
C TYR A 302 -6.10 -8.72 -4.13
N ASP A 303 -7.24 -8.69 -3.46
CA ASP A 303 -7.56 -7.73 -2.37
C ASP A 303 -7.23 -8.26 -0.96
N ARG A 304 -6.74 -9.50 -0.85
CA ARG A 304 -6.42 -10.12 0.44
C ARG A 304 -4.96 -10.47 0.64
N VAL A 305 -4.15 -10.41 -0.42
CA VAL A 305 -2.73 -10.75 -0.35
C VAL A 305 -1.87 -9.63 -0.92
N GLN A 306 -0.83 -9.28 -0.18
CA GLN A 306 0.15 -8.30 -0.56
C GLN A 306 1.54 -8.79 -0.16
N VAL A 307 2.55 -8.40 -0.92
CA VAL A 307 3.95 -8.56 -0.51
C VAL A 307 4.48 -7.21 -0.07
N ARG A 308 5.15 -7.19 1.08
CA ARG A 308 5.75 -5.96 1.62
C ARG A 308 7.25 -6.13 1.79
N GLN A 309 8.01 -5.14 1.35
CA GLN A 309 9.45 -5.07 1.59
C GLN A 309 9.80 -3.67 2.05
N GLU A 310 10.02 -3.53 3.36
CA GLU A 310 10.16 -2.24 4.04
C GLU A 310 8.92 -1.35 3.78
N ARG A 311 9.10 -0.23 3.07
CA ARG A 311 8.04 0.70 2.67
C ARG A 311 7.32 0.32 1.38
N ASP A 312 7.94 -0.54 0.58
CA ASP A 312 7.37 -0.91 -0.72
C ASP A 312 6.33 -2.01 -0.52
N ALA A 313 5.19 -1.84 -1.19
CA ALA A 313 4.05 -2.73 -1.07
C ALA A 313 3.56 -3.13 -2.48
N PHE A 314 3.50 -4.43 -2.73
CA PHE A 314 3.23 -5.03 -4.03
C PHE A 314 1.92 -5.82 -3.96
N THR A 315 0.90 -5.37 -4.68
CA THR A 315 -0.33 -6.15 -4.91
C THR A 315 -0.27 -6.80 -6.27
N PHE A 316 -1.22 -7.70 -6.51
CA PHE A 316 -1.26 -8.49 -7.73
C PHE A 316 -2.53 -8.17 -8.50
N ARG A 317 -2.40 -8.02 -9.82
CA ARG A 317 -3.51 -8.02 -10.76
C ARG A 317 -3.75 -9.43 -11.29
N ASP A 318 -4.83 -9.61 -12.04
CA ASP A 318 -5.06 -10.85 -12.79
C ASP A 318 -3.94 -11.17 -13.79
N THR A 319 -3.23 -10.15 -14.31
CA THR A 319 -2.06 -10.29 -15.20
C THR A 319 -0.75 -10.64 -14.48
N ASP A 320 -0.74 -10.57 -13.15
CA ASP A 320 0.39 -10.93 -12.28
C ASP A 320 0.25 -12.35 -11.72
N TYR A 321 -0.61 -13.16 -12.34
CA TYR A 321 -1.01 -14.46 -11.84
C TYR A 321 -0.80 -15.57 -12.88
N TYR A 322 -0.29 -16.71 -12.41
CA TYR A 322 -0.36 -17.99 -13.10
C TYR A 322 -0.99 -19.06 -12.21
N ASN A 323 -1.65 -20.04 -12.82
CA ASN A 323 -2.15 -21.21 -12.11
C ASN A 323 -0.98 -22.08 -11.61
N LEU A 324 -1.05 -22.49 -10.34
CA LEU A 324 -0.21 -23.53 -9.78
C LEU A 324 -0.97 -24.86 -9.78
N TYR A 325 -0.64 -25.75 -10.71
CA TYR A 325 -1.40 -27.01 -10.89
C TYR A 325 -1.04 -28.12 -9.90
N GLY A 326 0.12 -28.04 -9.25
CA GLY A 326 0.64 -29.08 -8.37
C GLY A 326 1.91 -28.64 -7.64
N ILE A 327 2.30 -29.40 -6.63
CA ILE A 327 3.60 -29.28 -5.96
C ILE A 327 4.33 -30.62 -6.12
N ALA A 328 5.57 -30.56 -6.63
CA ALA A 328 6.40 -31.73 -6.88
C ALA A 328 7.11 -32.24 -5.61
N ALA A 329 7.39 -31.35 -4.65
CA ALA A 329 8.10 -31.68 -3.42
C ALA A 329 7.39 -32.80 -2.65
N PRO A 330 8.06 -33.95 -2.37
CA PRO A 330 7.45 -35.04 -1.62
C PRO A 330 6.99 -34.59 -0.23
N GLY A 331 5.81 -35.07 0.19
CA GLY A 331 5.22 -34.72 1.48
C GLY A 331 4.52 -33.35 1.52
N ALA A 332 4.36 -32.68 0.37
CA ALA A 332 3.56 -31.46 0.30
C ALA A 332 2.10 -31.73 0.73
N PRO A 333 1.48 -30.81 1.48
CA PRO A 333 0.10 -30.98 1.94
C PRO A 333 -0.88 -30.91 0.77
N ALA A 334 -2.02 -31.56 0.91
CA ALA A 334 -3.14 -31.34 0.00
C ALA A 334 -3.63 -29.89 0.12
N PHE A 335 -3.99 -29.29 -1.00
CA PHE A 335 -4.49 -27.92 -1.06
C PHE A 335 -5.68 -27.84 -2.02
N ASN A 336 -6.55 -26.85 -1.79
CA ASN A 336 -7.76 -26.63 -2.58
C ASN A 336 -7.79 -25.24 -3.24
N GLU A 337 -6.77 -24.43 -3.01
CA GLU A 337 -6.57 -23.14 -3.65
C GLU A 337 -5.08 -22.90 -3.84
N SER A 338 -4.67 -22.41 -5.01
CA SER A 338 -3.27 -22.26 -5.35
C SER A 338 -3.05 -21.13 -6.36
N ALA A 339 -1.84 -20.57 -6.35
CA ALA A 339 -1.45 -19.46 -7.21
C ALA A 339 0.08 -19.39 -7.37
N ILE A 340 0.52 -18.86 -8.51
CA ILE A 340 1.85 -18.25 -8.67
C ILE A 340 1.61 -16.76 -8.90
N PHE A 341 2.12 -15.93 -8.00
CA PHE A 341 2.06 -14.48 -8.08
C PHE A 341 3.39 -13.91 -8.56
N ILE A 342 3.35 -12.90 -9.43
CA ILE A 342 4.52 -12.24 -9.99
C ILE A 342 4.63 -10.82 -9.43
N VAL A 343 5.67 -10.55 -8.64
CA VAL A 343 6.04 -9.18 -8.30
C VAL A 343 6.84 -8.60 -9.47
N ARG A 344 6.29 -7.57 -10.12
CA ARG A 344 6.87 -6.90 -11.29
C ARG A 344 7.49 -5.56 -10.92
N SER A 345 8.57 -5.57 -10.13
CA SER A 345 9.20 -4.32 -9.71
C SER A 345 10.68 -4.51 -9.41
N LYS A 346 11.50 -3.61 -9.97
CA LYS A 346 12.94 -3.53 -9.69
C LYS A 346 13.26 -3.11 -8.25
N ALA A 347 12.27 -2.55 -7.54
CA ALA A 347 12.41 -2.20 -6.13
C ALA A 347 12.41 -3.44 -5.22
N PHE A 348 11.73 -4.52 -5.63
CA PHE A 348 11.75 -5.77 -4.88
C PHE A 348 13.07 -6.51 -5.10
N SER A 349 13.61 -7.14 -4.06
CA SER A 349 14.74 -8.05 -4.17
C SER A 349 14.58 -9.24 -3.21
N ALA A 350 14.73 -10.45 -3.75
CA ALA A 350 14.69 -11.69 -2.97
C ALA A 350 15.92 -11.86 -2.05
N ALA A 351 16.95 -11.00 -2.18
CA ALA A 351 18.11 -11.01 -1.30
C ALA A 351 17.79 -10.49 0.10
N TYR A 352 16.75 -9.65 0.21
CA TYR A 352 16.33 -8.98 1.44
C TYR A 352 15.06 -9.63 1.99
N PRO A 353 14.81 -9.55 3.31
CA PRO A 353 13.57 -10.06 3.88
C PRO A 353 12.37 -9.30 3.32
N TRP A 354 11.26 -9.98 3.21
CA TRP A 354 9.96 -9.43 2.82
C TRP A 354 8.86 -10.14 3.60
N LYS A 355 7.69 -9.54 3.70
CA LYS A 355 6.53 -10.10 4.42
C LYS A 355 5.44 -10.44 3.41
N LEU A 356 4.87 -11.64 3.52
CA LEU A 356 3.54 -11.88 2.97
C LEU A 356 2.54 -11.30 3.96
N VAL A 357 1.65 -10.45 3.49
CA VAL A 357 0.57 -9.86 4.27
C VAL A 357 -0.76 -10.41 3.77
N PHE A 358 -1.54 -10.94 4.70
CA PHE A 358 -2.93 -11.33 4.52
C PHE A 358 -3.84 -10.29 5.18
N LEU A 359 -4.72 -9.69 4.38
CA LEU A 359 -5.70 -8.72 4.84
C LEU A 359 -7.03 -9.42 5.13
N ALA A 360 -7.49 -9.36 6.38
CA ALA A 360 -8.73 -9.96 6.81
C ALA A 360 -9.75 -8.92 7.27
N ASN A 361 -11.03 -9.24 7.08
CA ASN A 361 -12.12 -8.51 7.72
C ASN A 361 -12.19 -8.94 9.19
N LYS A 362 -11.91 -8.00 10.10
CA LYS A 362 -12.00 -8.20 11.54
C LYS A 362 -13.28 -7.59 12.10
N MET A 363 -14.06 -8.39 12.81
CA MET A 363 -15.25 -7.91 13.52
C MET A 363 -14.86 -7.39 14.89
N ASP A 364 -15.23 -6.15 15.20
CA ASP A 364 -15.14 -5.63 16.56
C ASP A 364 -16.26 -6.26 17.40
N LYS A 365 -15.89 -6.93 18.49
CA LYS A 365 -16.84 -7.66 19.35
C LYS A 365 -17.74 -6.72 20.15
N ALA A 366 -17.32 -5.49 20.42
CA ALA A 366 -18.08 -4.54 21.22
C ALA A 366 -19.09 -3.76 20.38
N THR A 367 -18.70 -3.36 19.17
CA THR A 367 -19.54 -2.51 18.30
C THR A 367 -20.20 -3.28 17.15
N GLY A 368 -19.74 -4.50 16.86
CA GLY A 368 -20.16 -5.25 15.66
C GLY A 368 -19.61 -4.67 14.36
N ALA A 369 -18.81 -3.59 14.41
CA ALA A 369 -18.25 -2.95 13.23
C ALA A 369 -17.21 -3.84 12.55
N LYS A 370 -17.18 -3.83 11.22
CA LYS A 370 -16.14 -4.51 10.44
C LYS A 370 -14.97 -3.55 10.21
N THR A 371 -13.78 -3.99 10.58
CA THR A 371 -12.51 -3.29 10.38
C THR A 371 -11.56 -4.21 9.61
N PHE A 372 -10.38 -3.72 9.24
CA PHE A 372 -9.34 -4.55 8.63
C PHE A 372 -8.23 -4.88 9.62
N ALA A 373 -7.71 -6.09 9.49
CA ALA A 373 -6.52 -6.54 10.20
C ALA A 373 -5.52 -7.16 9.22
N ASN A 374 -4.26 -6.76 9.35
CA ASN A 374 -3.13 -7.32 8.62
C ASN A 374 -2.50 -8.43 9.46
N PHE A 375 -2.36 -9.60 8.86
CA PHE A 375 -1.61 -10.72 9.41
C PHE A 375 -0.42 -10.95 8.50
N ASP A 376 0.78 -10.98 9.05
CA ASP A 376 1.98 -11.10 8.21
C ASP A 376 2.94 -12.18 8.69
N THR A 377 3.64 -12.77 7.73
CA THR A 377 4.74 -13.71 7.97
C THR A 377 5.95 -13.24 7.16
N GLU A 378 7.07 -13.01 7.86
CA GLU A 378 8.36 -12.71 7.22
C GLU A 378 8.92 -13.94 6.49
N TYR A 379 9.41 -13.69 5.28
CA TYR A 379 10.16 -14.60 4.44
C TYR A 379 11.53 -14.00 4.14
N TRP A 380 12.56 -14.82 4.22
CA TRP A 380 13.88 -14.46 3.76
C TRP A 380 14.54 -15.68 3.15
N LEU A 381 14.91 -15.60 1.87
CA LEU A 381 15.55 -16.70 1.16
C LEU A 381 16.74 -17.23 1.99
N PRO A 382 16.86 -18.56 2.17
CA PRO A 382 17.97 -19.12 2.94
C PRO A 382 19.33 -18.72 2.39
N ALA A 383 20.28 -18.41 3.28
CA ALA A 383 21.61 -17.93 2.91
C ALA A 383 22.37 -18.94 2.03
N ALA A 384 22.13 -20.24 2.21
CA ALA A 384 22.75 -21.31 1.42
C ALA A 384 22.44 -21.24 -0.08
N TYR A 385 21.36 -20.56 -0.45
CA TYR A 385 20.94 -20.40 -1.85
C TYR A 385 21.41 -19.09 -2.49
N MET A 386 22.22 -18.29 -1.81
CA MET A 386 22.69 -16.99 -2.28
C MET A 386 24.21 -16.89 -2.26
N GLU A 387 24.80 -16.37 -3.35
CA GLU A 387 26.22 -16.03 -3.39
C GLU A 387 26.51 -14.92 -2.37
N GLY A 388 27.47 -15.17 -1.48
CA GLY A 388 27.80 -14.23 -0.40
C GLY A 388 26.83 -14.25 0.78
N GLY A 389 25.81 -15.10 0.76
CA GLY A 389 24.83 -15.25 1.84
C GLY A 389 23.84 -14.10 1.95
N ARG A 390 23.25 -13.95 3.14
CA ARG A 390 22.26 -12.90 3.43
C ARG A 390 22.94 -11.54 3.62
N PRO A 391 22.44 -10.46 2.98
CA PRO A 391 22.87 -9.10 3.30
C PRO A 391 22.63 -8.77 4.77
N THR A 392 23.45 -7.86 5.32
CA THR A 392 23.20 -7.33 6.66
C THR A 392 22.04 -6.34 6.59
N VAL A 393 20.96 -6.64 7.32
CA VAL A 393 19.78 -5.78 7.41
C VAL A 393 19.65 -5.28 8.84
N VAL A 394 19.80 -3.97 9.02
CA VAL A 394 19.58 -3.33 10.32
C VAL A 394 18.09 -3.06 10.46
N LYS A 395 17.40 -3.90 11.24
CA LYS A 395 16.00 -3.64 11.58
C LYS A 395 15.93 -2.40 12.49
N PRO A 396 14.99 -1.46 12.27
CA PRO A 396 14.80 -0.34 13.18
C PRO A 396 14.57 -0.84 14.61
N ASP A 397 15.15 -0.15 15.58
CA ASP A 397 14.88 -0.48 16.98
C ASP A 397 13.37 -0.39 17.26
N PRO A 398 12.79 -1.35 17.99
CA PRO A 398 11.43 -1.25 18.49
C PRO A 398 11.25 0.05 19.28
N VAL A 399 10.03 0.61 19.28
CA VAL A 399 9.73 1.88 19.97
C VAL A 399 10.13 1.85 21.45
N TRP A 400 9.85 0.75 22.15
CA TRP A 400 10.24 0.59 23.55
C TRP A 400 11.76 0.68 23.74
N LEU A 401 12.53 0.11 22.80
CA LEU A 401 13.99 0.11 22.85
C LEU A 401 14.55 1.50 22.54
N LYS A 402 13.94 2.23 21.59
CA LYS A 402 14.28 3.64 21.34
C LYS A 402 14.08 4.49 22.60
N ILE A 403 12.92 4.35 23.26
CA ILE A 403 12.64 5.08 24.51
C ILE A 403 13.67 4.75 25.59
N TRP A 404 14.06 3.48 25.74
CA TRP A 404 15.12 3.08 26.67
C TRP A 404 16.48 3.68 26.33
N LYS A 405 16.88 3.64 25.04
CA LYS A 405 18.13 4.24 24.57
C LYS A 405 18.16 5.75 24.80
N ASP A 406 17.05 6.44 24.54
CA ASP A 406 16.91 7.89 24.75
C ASP A 406 16.94 8.28 26.24
N ARG A 407 16.51 7.38 27.13
CA ARG A 407 16.47 7.60 28.58
C ARG A 407 17.67 7.04 29.33
N ILE A 408 18.70 6.53 28.64
CA ILE A 408 19.80 5.79 29.27
C ILE A 408 20.51 6.59 30.37
N VAL A 409 20.69 7.91 30.17
CA VAL A 409 21.30 8.81 31.16
C VAL A 409 20.43 8.92 32.42
N SER A 410 19.12 9.07 32.26
CA SER A 410 18.17 9.12 33.37
C SER A 410 18.13 7.80 34.14
N ILE A 411 18.18 6.68 33.42
CA ILE A 411 18.18 5.33 34.01
C ILE A 411 19.46 5.11 34.81
N VAL A 412 20.62 5.48 34.27
CA VAL A 412 21.91 5.39 34.98
C VAL A 412 21.92 6.27 36.21
N ALA A 413 21.46 7.52 36.11
CA ALA A 413 21.40 8.44 37.25
C ALA A 413 20.46 7.93 38.36
N PHE A 414 19.28 7.42 37.99
CA PHE A 414 18.33 6.84 38.94
C PHE A 414 18.88 5.58 39.61
N THR A 415 19.54 4.71 38.84
CA THR A 415 20.18 3.50 39.38
C THR A 415 21.32 3.86 40.34
N ALA A 416 22.14 4.86 40.01
CA ALA A 416 23.19 5.35 40.88
C ALA A 416 22.62 5.93 42.20
N LEU A 417 21.52 6.67 42.13
CA LEU A 417 20.81 7.16 43.30
C LEU A 417 20.28 6.01 44.17
N LEU A 418 19.65 5.00 43.58
CA LEU A 418 19.17 3.83 44.31
C LEU A 418 20.30 3.06 45.00
N VAL A 419 21.44 2.89 44.32
CA VAL A 419 22.64 2.27 44.90
C VAL A 419 23.18 3.12 46.06
N ALA A 420 23.25 4.43 45.90
CA ALA A 420 23.71 5.32 46.97
C ALA A 420 22.80 5.23 48.21
N ILE A 421 21.47 5.20 48.02
CA ILE A 421 20.50 5.01 49.11
C ILE A 421 20.71 3.64 49.76
N ALA A 422 20.82 2.56 48.98
CA ALA A 422 21.02 1.22 49.50
C ALA A 422 22.30 1.10 50.34
N VAL A 423 23.39 1.76 49.92
CA VAL A 423 24.66 1.80 50.68
C VAL A 423 24.53 2.58 51.99
N VAL A 424 23.74 3.65 52.03
CA VAL A 424 23.53 4.44 53.27
C VAL A 424 22.71 3.67 54.31
N TYR A 425 21.81 2.79 53.87
CA TYR A 425 20.90 2.03 54.74
C TYR A 425 21.32 0.57 54.97
N ALA A 426 22.47 0.14 54.42
CA ALA A 426 23.12 -1.14 54.73
C ALA A 426 24.15 -0.95 55.84
#